data_AF-A0A944P866-F1
#
_entry.id   AF-A0A944P866-F1
#
_cell.length_a   1.000
_cell.length_b   1.000
_cell.length_c   1.000
_cell.angle_alpha   90.00
_cell.angle_beta   90.00
_cell.angle_gamma   90.00
#
_symmetry.space_group_name_H-M   'P 1'
#
loop_
_entity.id
_entity.type
_entity.pdbx_description
1 polymer ?
#
loop_
_entity_poly.entity_id
_entity_poly.type
_entity_poly.pdbx_seq_one_letter_code
_entity_poly.pdbx_strand_id
1 'polypeptide(L)'
;MLQGQRRGLTVDPELLYVGAMFHDLGLTDTYRTHNQRFEVDGADEARRFLASHGMADSAVQRVWTAIALHTTPGIPEFMDAEVALVTAGVETDVLGIGHSDLDPAAIRAVTTAHPRPDFKRQILTAFTDGFKDRPDTTFGTVNADVLAHFVPEFTRTDFVTTIQTSPWPE
;
A
#
# COMPACT_ATOMS: atom_id res chain seq x y z
N MET A 1 -8.87 -5.58 -10.89
CA MET A 1 -9.74 -5.83 -12.07
C MET A 1 -11.07 -5.08 -12.03
N LEU A 2 -11.90 -5.23 -10.98
CA LEU A 2 -13.24 -4.60 -10.94
C LEU A 2 -13.23 -3.08 -11.16
N GLN A 3 -12.36 -2.36 -10.44
CA GLN A 3 -12.20 -0.92 -10.63
C GLN A 3 -11.67 -0.55 -12.02
N GLY A 4 -10.82 -1.39 -12.61
CA GLY A 4 -10.31 -1.19 -13.97
C GLY A 4 -11.41 -1.25 -15.02
N GLN A 5 -12.29 -2.26 -14.93
CA GLN A 5 -13.44 -2.40 -15.81
C GLN A 5 -14.39 -1.22 -15.69
N ARG A 6 -14.71 -0.80 -14.46
CA ARG A 6 -15.55 0.39 -14.21
C ARG A 6 -14.94 1.67 -14.81
N ARG A 7 -13.63 1.86 -14.65
CA ARG A 7 -12.91 3.07 -15.09
C ARG A 7 -12.48 3.04 -16.56
N GLY A 8 -12.74 1.94 -17.29
CA GLY A 8 -12.28 1.76 -18.66
C GLY A 8 -10.76 1.67 -18.79
N LEU A 9 -10.06 1.21 -17.75
CA LEU A 9 -8.60 1.07 -17.73
C LEU A 9 -8.19 -0.31 -18.24
N THR A 10 -7.22 -0.34 -19.14
CA THR A 10 -6.56 -1.57 -19.60
C THR A 10 -5.24 -1.74 -18.86
N VAL A 11 -5.01 -2.93 -18.34
CA VAL A 11 -3.80 -3.31 -17.59
C VAL A 11 -3.32 -4.67 -18.03
N ASP A 12 -2.04 -4.94 -17.79
CA ASP A 12 -1.55 -6.30 -17.74
C ASP A 12 -2.08 -6.99 -16.46
N PRO A 13 -2.89 -8.07 -16.58
CA PRO A 13 -3.47 -8.74 -15.43
C PRO A 13 -2.43 -9.45 -14.57
N GLU A 14 -1.31 -9.91 -15.13
CA GLU A 14 -0.24 -10.57 -14.37
C GLU A 14 0.51 -9.53 -13.53
N LEU A 15 0.84 -8.37 -14.10
CA LEU A 15 1.50 -7.28 -13.35
C LEU A 15 0.60 -6.72 -12.25
N LEU A 16 -0.70 -6.52 -12.54
CA LEU A 16 -1.66 -6.09 -11.51
C LEU A 16 -1.77 -7.15 -10.40
N TYR A 17 -1.78 -8.43 -10.76
CA TYR A 17 -1.85 -9.51 -9.79
C TYR A 17 -0.60 -9.57 -8.89
N VAL A 18 0.60 -9.45 -9.47
CA VAL A 18 1.84 -9.40 -8.68
C VAL A 18 1.84 -8.16 -7.77
N GLY A 19 1.45 -7.00 -8.27
CA GLY A 19 1.28 -5.79 -7.46
C GLY A 19 0.36 -6.02 -6.26
N ALA A 20 -0.83 -6.60 -6.50
CA ALA A 20 -1.79 -6.91 -5.45
C ALA A 20 -1.28 -7.97 -4.45
N MET A 21 -0.55 -8.98 -4.91
CA MET A 21 -0.04 -10.06 -4.04
C MET A 21 1.10 -9.61 -3.13
N PHE A 22 1.92 -8.65 -3.59
CA PHE A 22 3.15 -8.26 -2.90
C PHE A 22 3.02 -7.00 -2.04
N HIS A 23 1.96 -6.19 -2.22
CA HIS A 23 1.92 -4.84 -1.65
C HIS A 23 2.10 -4.75 -0.12
N ASP A 24 1.57 -5.73 0.61
CA ASP A 24 1.62 -5.80 2.07
C ASP A 24 2.74 -6.71 2.61
N LEU A 25 3.58 -7.32 1.75
CA LEU A 25 4.62 -8.25 2.23
C LEU A 25 5.61 -7.58 3.21
N GLY A 26 5.85 -6.30 3.04
CA GLY A 26 6.70 -5.51 3.94
C GLY A 26 6.18 -5.36 5.37
N LEU A 27 4.94 -5.78 5.66
CA LEU A 27 4.41 -5.86 7.03
C LEU A 27 4.87 -7.13 7.75
N THR A 28 5.30 -8.15 7.02
CA THR A 28 5.63 -9.47 7.57
C THR A 28 7.05 -9.51 8.13
N ASP A 29 7.28 -10.34 9.16
CA ASP A 29 8.59 -10.50 9.80
C ASP A 29 9.71 -10.86 8.84
N THR A 30 9.41 -11.66 7.81
CA THR A 30 10.40 -12.16 6.86
C THR A 30 10.95 -11.07 5.94
N TYR A 31 10.11 -10.13 5.52
CA TYR A 31 10.45 -9.16 4.48
C TYR A 31 10.57 -7.72 5.00
N ARG A 32 10.15 -7.46 6.25
CA ARG A 32 10.30 -6.14 6.84
C ARG A 32 11.75 -5.81 7.18
N THR A 33 12.15 -4.58 6.91
CA THR A 33 13.39 -4.01 7.43
C THR A 33 13.11 -3.03 8.57
N HIS A 34 14.15 -2.50 9.22
CA HIS A 34 14.02 -1.63 10.40
C HIS A 34 14.10 -0.13 10.09
N ASN A 35 14.43 0.25 8.85
CA ASN A 35 14.80 1.63 8.50
C ASN A 35 14.12 2.17 7.24
N GLN A 36 13.21 1.41 6.62
CA GLN A 36 12.43 1.89 5.48
C GLN A 36 10.95 1.59 5.65
N ARG A 37 10.14 2.24 4.80
CA ARG A 37 8.69 2.08 4.72
C ARG A 37 8.31 0.65 4.29
N PHE A 38 7.24 0.10 4.87
CA PHE A 38 6.77 -1.25 4.53
C PHE A 38 6.37 -1.37 3.05
N GLU A 39 5.87 -0.28 2.48
CA GLU A 39 5.52 -0.21 1.05
C GLU A 39 6.75 -0.41 0.17
N VAL A 40 7.91 0.09 0.60
CA VAL A 40 9.18 -0.06 -0.13
C VAL A 40 9.73 -1.48 0.05
N ASP A 41 9.64 -2.07 1.25
CA ASP A 41 10.01 -3.48 1.47
C ASP A 41 9.23 -4.41 0.53
N GLY A 42 7.89 -4.26 0.47
CA GLY A 42 7.05 -5.08 -0.41
C GLY A 42 7.37 -4.84 -1.90
N ALA A 43 7.63 -3.60 -2.28
CA ALA A 43 8.02 -3.25 -3.65
C ALA A 43 9.36 -3.89 -4.05
N ASP A 44 10.35 -3.86 -3.16
CA ASP A 44 11.67 -4.46 -3.40
C ASP A 44 11.58 -5.99 -3.55
N GLU A 45 10.73 -6.67 -2.77
CA GLU A 45 10.49 -8.10 -2.97
C GLU A 45 9.80 -8.40 -4.30
N ALA A 46 8.81 -7.60 -4.71
CA ALA A 46 8.19 -7.75 -6.01
C ALA A 46 9.19 -7.54 -7.16
N ARG A 47 10.10 -6.58 -7.01
CA ARG A 47 11.19 -6.34 -7.96
C ARG A 47 12.11 -7.56 -8.07
N ARG A 48 12.55 -8.13 -6.94
CA ARG A 48 13.41 -9.33 -6.94
C ARG A 48 12.70 -10.51 -7.62
N PHE A 49 11.42 -10.72 -7.29
CA PHE A 49 10.60 -11.76 -7.88
C PHE A 49 10.46 -11.58 -9.40
N LEU A 50 10.04 -10.42 -9.88
CA LEU A 50 9.84 -10.20 -11.33
C LEU A 50 11.16 -10.28 -12.11
N ALA A 51 12.24 -9.72 -11.57
CA ALA A 51 13.56 -9.80 -12.19
C ALA A 51 14.05 -11.26 -12.29
N SER A 52 13.82 -12.10 -11.26
CA SER A 52 14.18 -13.51 -11.32
C SER A 52 13.38 -14.30 -12.36
N HIS A 53 12.23 -13.78 -12.79
CA HIS A 53 11.40 -14.34 -13.86
C HIS A 53 11.71 -13.72 -15.24
N GLY A 54 12.76 -12.91 -15.36
CA GLY A 54 13.19 -12.33 -16.63
C GLY A 54 12.26 -11.26 -17.18
N MET A 55 11.50 -10.60 -16.31
CA MET A 55 10.61 -9.51 -16.72
C MET A 55 11.38 -8.26 -17.12
N ALA A 56 10.83 -7.53 -18.09
CA ALA A 56 11.43 -6.29 -18.56
C ALA A 56 11.50 -5.26 -17.43
N ASP A 57 12.59 -4.49 -17.38
CA ASP A 57 12.83 -3.48 -16.33
C ASP A 57 11.67 -2.47 -16.21
N SER A 58 11.01 -2.14 -17.31
CA SER A 58 9.84 -1.25 -17.31
C SER A 58 8.64 -1.87 -16.57
N ALA A 59 8.39 -3.16 -16.74
CA ALA A 59 7.34 -3.89 -16.03
C ALA A 59 7.67 -4.02 -14.54
N VAL A 60 8.94 -4.36 -14.23
CA VAL A 60 9.48 -4.41 -12.86
C VAL A 60 9.30 -3.06 -12.16
N GLN A 61 9.69 -1.97 -12.81
CA GLN A 61 9.59 -0.63 -12.24
C GLN A 61 8.12 -0.21 -12.08
N ARG A 62 7.23 -0.60 -12.99
CA ARG A 62 5.81 -0.30 -12.88
C ARG A 62 5.18 -0.97 -11.65
N VAL A 63 5.45 -2.26 -11.44
CA VAL A 63 4.93 -3.00 -10.26
C VAL A 63 5.55 -2.46 -8.98
N TRP A 64 6.86 -2.20 -8.97
CA TRP A 64 7.52 -1.56 -7.83
C TRP A 64 6.85 -0.23 -7.48
N THR A 65 6.57 0.61 -8.47
CA THR A 65 5.91 1.91 -8.28
C THR A 65 4.48 1.76 -7.77
N ALA A 66 3.74 0.79 -8.31
CA ALA A 66 2.36 0.51 -7.89
C ALA A 66 2.30 0.13 -6.41
N ILE A 67 3.25 -0.69 -5.95
CA ILE A 67 3.35 -1.08 -4.54
C ILE A 67 3.87 0.08 -3.69
N ALA A 68 4.95 0.76 -4.08
CA ALA A 68 5.53 1.82 -3.25
C ALA A 68 4.57 2.98 -2.94
N LEU A 69 3.57 3.20 -3.80
CA LEU A 69 2.59 4.30 -3.67
C LEU A 69 1.20 3.86 -3.21
N HIS A 70 0.96 2.57 -2.93
CA HIS A 70 -0.41 2.06 -2.72
C HIS A 70 -1.13 2.65 -1.49
N THR A 71 -0.40 3.22 -0.53
CA THR A 71 -0.94 3.93 0.65
C THR A 71 -0.96 5.45 0.50
N THR A 72 -0.73 5.97 -0.71
CA THR A 72 -0.62 7.42 -0.99
C THR A 72 -1.77 7.89 -1.88
N PRO A 73 -3.03 7.86 -1.40
CA PRO A 73 -4.18 8.27 -2.22
C PRO A 73 -4.03 9.71 -2.74
N GLY A 74 -4.59 9.99 -3.91
CA GLY A 74 -4.49 11.30 -4.58
C GLY A 74 -3.30 11.45 -5.53
N ILE A 75 -2.36 10.49 -5.58
CA ILE A 75 -1.25 10.48 -6.56
C ILE A 75 -1.40 9.35 -7.60
N PRO A 76 -1.57 8.07 -7.21
CA PRO A 76 -1.57 6.92 -8.14
C PRO A 76 -2.64 6.98 -9.23
N GLU A 77 -3.76 7.65 -9.00
CA GLU A 77 -4.86 7.77 -9.96
C GLU A 77 -4.48 8.51 -11.25
N PHE A 78 -3.40 9.29 -11.24
CA PHE A 78 -2.85 10.03 -12.37
C PHE A 78 -1.67 9.34 -13.06
N MET A 79 -1.36 8.10 -12.66
CA MET A 79 -0.20 7.33 -13.15
C MET A 79 -0.64 6.18 -14.07
N ASP A 80 0.31 5.28 -14.40
CA ASP A 80 0.05 4.05 -15.14
C ASP A 80 -1.12 3.26 -14.53
N ALA A 81 -1.87 2.55 -15.38
CA ALA A 81 -3.10 1.89 -14.97
C ALA A 81 -2.89 0.85 -13.86
N GLU A 82 -1.77 0.11 -13.86
CA GLU A 82 -1.42 -0.81 -12.78
C GLU A 82 -1.18 -0.07 -11.44
N VAL A 83 -0.54 1.09 -11.48
CA VAL A 83 -0.29 1.94 -10.29
C VAL A 83 -1.61 2.45 -9.72
N ALA A 84 -2.49 2.95 -10.58
CA ALA A 84 -3.82 3.40 -10.21
C ALA A 84 -4.68 2.25 -9.63
N LEU A 85 -4.58 1.03 -10.18
CA LEU A 85 -5.46 -0.07 -9.82
C LEU A 85 -5.02 -0.89 -8.61
N VAL A 86 -3.72 -0.96 -8.30
CA VAL A 86 -3.27 -1.51 -6.99
C VAL A 86 -3.82 -0.63 -5.87
N THR A 87 -3.63 0.69 -5.98
CA THR A 87 -4.14 1.67 -5.01
C THR A 87 -5.67 1.62 -4.90
N ALA A 88 -6.39 1.60 -6.01
CA ALA A 88 -7.85 1.51 -6.00
C ALA A 88 -8.37 0.22 -5.34
N GLY A 89 -7.60 -0.89 -5.42
CA GLY A 89 -7.90 -2.12 -4.70
C GLY A 89 -7.82 -1.93 -3.19
N VAL A 90 -6.74 -1.32 -2.70
CA VAL A 90 -6.52 -1.00 -1.27
C VAL A 90 -7.58 -0.02 -0.77
N GLU A 91 -7.83 1.04 -1.53
CA GLU A 91 -8.88 2.03 -1.25
C GLU A 91 -10.26 1.39 -1.09
N THR A 92 -10.64 0.47 -1.98
CA THR A 92 -11.90 -0.26 -1.88
C THR A 92 -11.93 -1.21 -0.69
N ASP A 93 -10.88 -2.02 -0.51
CA ASP A 93 -10.92 -3.10 0.48
C ASP A 93 -10.73 -2.59 1.91
N VAL A 94 -9.85 -1.61 2.14
CA VAL A 94 -9.48 -1.10 3.46
C VAL A 94 -10.29 0.14 3.83
N LEU A 95 -10.38 1.12 2.92
CA LEU A 95 -10.99 2.44 3.19
C LEU A 95 -12.46 2.51 2.80
N GLY A 96 -12.95 1.55 1.99
CA GLY A 96 -14.30 1.55 1.44
C GLY A 96 -14.53 2.55 0.31
N ILE A 97 -13.47 3.20 -0.18
CA ILE A 97 -13.54 4.18 -1.28
C ILE A 97 -13.84 3.45 -2.58
N GLY A 98 -14.84 3.92 -3.33
CA GLY A 98 -15.27 3.26 -4.57
C GLY A 98 -15.96 1.91 -4.35
N HIS A 99 -16.33 1.54 -3.11
CA HIS A 99 -17.06 0.30 -2.84
C HIS A 99 -18.50 0.35 -3.39
N SER A 100 -19.25 1.42 -3.11
CA SER A 100 -20.64 1.61 -3.58
C SER A 100 -20.78 1.72 -5.10
N ASP A 101 -19.65 1.86 -5.76
CA ASP A 101 -19.48 2.08 -7.18
C ASP A 101 -19.35 0.77 -7.98
N LEU A 102 -19.17 -0.37 -7.30
CA LEU A 102 -19.03 -1.69 -7.88
C LEU A 102 -20.36 -2.47 -7.82
N ASP A 103 -20.52 -3.43 -8.73
CA ASP A 103 -21.66 -4.35 -8.71
C ASP A 103 -21.69 -5.14 -7.38
N PRO A 104 -22.78 -5.05 -6.59
CA PRO A 104 -22.93 -5.83 -5.36
C PRO A 104 -22.76 -7.34 -5.56
N ALA A 105 -23.09 -7.88 -6.74
CA ALA A 105 -22.87 -9.30 -7.05
C ALA A 105 -21.38 -9.65 -7.16
N ALA A 106 -20.57 -8.77 -7.76
CA ALA A 106 -19.12 -8.95 -7.83
C ALA A 106 -18.47 -8.88 -6.45
N ILE A 107 -18.89 -7.93 -5.60
CA ILE A 107 -18.43 -7.85 -4.20
C ILE A 107 -18.78 -9.13 -3.44
N ARG A 108 -20.02 -9.62 -3.58
CA ARG A 108 -20.44 -10.90 -2.95
C ARG A 108 -19.62 -12.08 -3.45
N ALA A 109 -19.32 -12.16 -4.75
CA ALA A 109 -18.51 -13.25 -5.30
C ALA A 109 -17.09 -13.25 -4.70
N VAL A 110 -16.42 -12.10 -4.63
CA VAL A 110 -15.08 -11.96 -4.03
C VAL A 110 -15.11 -12.31 -2.55
N THR A 111 -16.05 -11.75 -1.78
CA THR A 111 -16.13 -11.98 -0.32
C THR A 111 -16.62 -13.39 0.05
N THR A 112 -17.25 -14.11 -0.88
CA THR A 112 -17.57 -15.54 -0.72
C THR A 112 -16.33 -16.40 -0.96
N ALA A 113 -15.55 -16.10 -2.00
CA ALA A 113 -14.31 -16.83 -2.32
C ALA A 113 -13.18 -16.53 -1.33
N HIS A 114 -13.13 -15.30 -0.82
CA HIS A 114 -12.14 -14.81 0.13
C HIS A 114 -12.85 -14.16 1.33
N PRO A 115 -13.36 -14.96 2.27
CA PRO A 115 -14.00 -14.46 3.48
C PRO A 115 -13.05 -13.57 4.28
N ARG A 116 -13.58 -12.49 4.85
CA ARG A 116 -12.80 -11.48 5.58
C ARG A 116 -13.29 -11.23 7.01
N PRO A 117 -13.52 -12.28 7.82
CA PRO A 117 -14.02 -12.11 9.19
C PRO A 117 -13.02 -11.29 10.01
N ASP A 118 -13.52 -10.30 10.76
CA ASP A 118 -12.70 -9.46 11.65
C ASP A 118 -11.51 -8.76 10.95
N PHE A 119 -11.60 -8.58 9.63
CA PHE A 119 -10.52 -8.02 8.82
C PHE A 119 -10.04 -6.66 9.33
N LYS A 120 -10.97 -5.76 9.69
CA LYS A 120 -10.62 -4.39 10.14
C LYS A 120 -9.69 -4.39 11.35
N ARG A 121 -9.91 -5.29 12.31
CA ARG A 121 -9.03 -5.42 13.49
C ARG A 121 -7.71 -6.07 13.10
N GLN A 122 -7.75 -7.09 12.26
CA GLN A 122 -6.55 -7.83 11.84
C GLN A 122 -5.60 -6.96 11.00
N ILE A 123 -6.11 -6.18 10.05
CA ILE A 123 -5.27 -5.29 9.23
C ILE A 123 -4.64 -4.17 10.07
N LEU A 124 -5.39 -3.59 11.02
CA LEU A 124 -4.84 -2.58 11.95
C LEU A 124 -3.76 -3.17 12.87
N THR A 125 -3.92 -4.44 13.28
CA THR A 125 -2.90 -5.17 14.03
C THR A 125 -1.65 -5.39 13.18
N ALA A 126 -1.81 -5.86 11.93
CA ALA A 126 -0.72 -6.06 10.99
C ALA A 126 0.05 -4.76 10.69
N PHE A 127 -0.66 -3.66 10.48
CA PHE A 127 -0.05 -2.33 10.35
C PHE A 127 0.73 -1.94 11.62
N THR A 128 0.10 -2.01 12.78
CA THR A 128 0.76 -1.66 14.05
C THR A 128 2.03 -2.48 14.26
N ASP A 129 1.95 -3.81 14.15
CA ASP A 129 3.10 -4.69 14.33
C ASP A 129 4.17 -4.50 13.25
N GLY A 130 3.75 -4.21 12.01
CA GLY A 130 4.63 -4.02 10.87
C GLY A 130 5.57 -2.83 10.99
N PHE A 131 5.20 -1.78 11.74
CA PHE A 131 6.02 -0.57 11.82
C PHE A 131 6.18 0.07 13.22
N LYS A 132 5.66 -0.53 14.30
CA LYS A 132 5.92 -0.03 15.68
C LYS A 132 7.40 0.02 16.06
N ASP A 133 8.21 -0.88 15.51
CA ASP A 133 9.67 -0.96 15.77
C ASP A 133 10.50 -0.09 14.81
N ARG A 134 9.83 0.69 13.95
CA ARG A 134 10.42 1.64 12.98
C ARG A 134 9.55 2.89 12.82
N PRO A 135 9.19 3.58 13.93
CA PRO A 135 8.19 4.64 13.95
C PRO A 135 8.53 5.79 13.00
N ASP A 136 9.82 6.12 12.84
CA ASP A 136 10.28 7.23 12.00
C ASP A 136 9.93 7.05 10.51
N THR A 137 9.76 5.80 10.06
CA THR A 137 9.38 5.51 8.66
C THR A 137 7.94 5.89 8.34
N THR A 138 7.12 6.20 9.36
CA THR A 138 5.72 6.59 9.19
C THR A 138 5.52 8.08 8.95
N PHE A 139 6.58 8.90 9.08
CA PHE A 139 6.50 10.35 8.94
C PHE A 139 5.87 10.77 7.60
N GLY A 140 4.85 11.64 7.67
CA GLY A 140 4.14 12.15 6.50
C GLY A 140 3.17 11.15 5.84
N THR A 141 2.85 10.02 6.48
CA THR A 141 1.97 8.98 5.92
C THR A 141 0.77 8.70 6.83
N VAL A 142 -0.26 8.03 6.29
CA VAL A 142 -1.40 7.53 7.08
C VAL A 142 -0.99 6.50 8.14
N ASN A 143 0.18 5.87 8.00
CA ASN A 143 0.68 4.87 8.95
C ASN A 143 0.98 5.49 10.33
N ALA A 144 1.33 6.78 10.38
CA ALA A 144 1.51 7.51 11.64
C ALA A 144 0.21 7.57 12.45
N ASP A 145 -0.95 7.52 11.79
CA ASP A 145 -2.25 7.50 12.47
C ASP A 145 -2.53 6.19 13.17
N VAL A 146 -2.09 5.08 12.57
CA VAL A 146 -2.17 3.76 13.19
C VAL A 146 -1.33 3.72 14.46
N LEU A 147 -0.06 4.16 14.39
CA LEU A 147 0.81 4.16 15.57
C LEU A 147 0.29 5.07 16.67
N ALA A 148 -0.15 6.28 16.35
CA ALA A 148 -0.69 7.19 17.35
C ALA A 148 -1.97 6.68 18.01
N HIS A 149 -2.71 5.79 17.35
CA HIS A 149 -3.89 5.17 17.93
C HIS A 149 -3.54 3.97 18.84
N PHE A 150 -2.58 3.14 18.44
CA PHE A 150 -2.33 1.84 19.10
C PHE A 150 -1.05 1.77 19.93
N VAL A 151 -0.12 2.73 19.82
CA VAL A 151 1.15 2.76 20.55
C VAL A 151 1.16 3.99 21.46
N PRO A 152 0.90 3.84 22.78
CA PRO A 152 0.72 4.98 23.69
C PRO A 152 1.90 5.94 23.79
N GLU A 153 3.12 5.44 23.60
CA GLU A 153 4.36 6.23 23.67
C GLU A 153 4.73 6.89 22.33
N PHE A 154 4.04 6.54 21.24
CA PHE A 154 4.34 7.11 19.93
C PHE A 154 3.85 8.55 19.83
N THR A 155 4.77 9.45 19.52
CA THR A 155 4.47 10.84 19.20
C THR A 155 4.75 11.07 17.73
N ARG A 156 3.75 11.57 16.98
CA ARG A 156 3.95 11.92 15.57
C ARG A 156 5.00 13.01 15.44
N THR A 157 5.91 12.84 14.49
CA THR A 157 6.82 13.92 14.08
C THR A 157 6.01 15.07 13.47
N ASP A 158 6.21 16.27 14.01
CA ASP A 158 5.57 17.47 13.48
C ASP A 158 6.38 18.05 12.31
N PHE A 159 5.74 18.11 11.14
CA PHE A 159 6.38 18.59 9.92
C PHE A 159 6.73 20.09 10.00
N VAL A 160 5.89 20.89 10.66
CA VAL A 160 6.13 22.33 10.81
C VAL A 160 7.37 22.58 11.68
N THR A 161 7.48 21.89 12.82
CA THR A 161 8.66 21.93 13.69
C THR A 161 9.90 21.47 12.93
N THR A 162 9.79 20.43 12.10
CA THR A 162 10.91 19.94 11.27
C THR A 162 11.45 21.05 10.34
N ILE A 163 10.56 21.82 9.71
CA ILE A 163 10.96 22.97 8.88
C ILE A 163 11.57 24.09 9.74
N GLN A 164 10.91 24.47 10.84
CA GLN A 164 11.34 25.59 11.70
C GLN A 164 12.69 25.34 12.38
N THR A 165 13.03 24.08 12.62
CA THR A 165 14.29 23.66 13.29
C THR A 165 15.35 23.15 12.31
N SER A 166 15.07 23.25 11.01
CA SER A 166 16.01 22.90 9.95
C SER A 166 17.34 23.64 10.12
N PRO A 167 18.50 22.99 9.87
CA PRO A 167 19.82 23.61 10.07
C PRO A 167 20.19 24.62 8.97
N TRP A 168 19.36 24.77 7.94
CA TRP A 168 19.57 25.77 6.91
C TRP A 168 19.47 27.19 7.50
N PRO A 169 20.39 28.12 7.15
CA PRO A 169 20.19 29.53 7.46
C PRO A 169 18.92 30.07 6.76
N GLU A 170 18.40 31.20 7.23
CA GLU A 170 17.28 31.91 6.59
C GLU A 170 17.45 32.08 5.07
#